data_AF-K7ED32-F1
#
_entry.id   AF-K7ED32-F1
#
_cell.length_a   1.000
_cell.length_b   1.000
_cell.length_c   1.000
_cell.angle_alpha   90.00
_cell.angle_beta   90.00
_cell.angle_gamma   90.00
#
_symmetry.space_group_name_H-M   'P 1'
#
loop_
_entity.id
_entity.type
_entity.pdbx_description
1 polymer ?
#
loop_
_entity_poly.entity_id
_entity_poly.type
_entity_poly.pdbx_seq_one_letter_code
_entity_poly.pdbx_strand_id
1 'polypeptide(L)'
;MEEEKSKELTCVEKDMDLLLECIKQELNSYNAPAIKTALFSVVSICQENSRASVYFQDIGGLKLVRDLAMSDAPSSLKEVALYTVGSLAKFNVLCQQSLCTPELFDEMMTFIVDEKSSVNLQTVSVSVLLAVVSKNRAGQMLLREMGCIPVLKKLFRETLTESEIDSSIQSCQEKYSLWYAVCNALTAAVNNPPNEENQKICSSILLCAQTLLEAQIKPDVVHPLSLFIGLVMAGNPPGSRILAKHDVVPKLLTLLFLESLDSGEKTNVLVTLGHCIESCEQNLNRLLQSNGLKFIIESLAESHYEILSNIVFIVLHNCKVLAENLLDKLLAFIPQDAPEKEQQRKALGCLKKTENTLLKEQFKREEDEEQGPKTGVVGDSLLEGSDQEKDLPKQHPELGAQIYHPPADDEVKSQSERPEGDPASTLTSEREPVGSEPVEHPAPAVEKSSAAATKTRATRKSLKKVQKKK
;
A
#
# COMPACT_ATOMS: atom_id res chain seq x y z
N MET A 1 -19.77 11.12 -31.95
CA MET A 1 -18.41 10.83 -31.45
C MET A 1 -17.67 12.10 -31.00
N GLU A 2 -17.03 12.92 -31.84
CA GLU A 2 -16.31 14.11 -31.33
C GLU A 2 -17.22 15.15 -30.68
N GLU A 3 -18.31 15.54 -31.36
CA GLU A 3 -19.33 16.47 -30.84
C GLU A 3 -20.05 15.93 -29.58
N GLU A 4 -20.05 14.62 -29.42
CA GLU A 4 -20.72 13.86 -28.36
C GLU A 4 -19.84 13.81 -27.11
N LYS A 5 -18.56 13.47 -27.29
CA LYS A 5 -17.49 13.57 -26.28
C LYS A 5 -17.26 15.01 -25.81
N SER A 6 -17.52 15.99 -26.68
CA SER A 6 -17.53 17.41 -26.33
C SER A 6 -18.71 17.76 -25.41
N LYS A 7 -19.93 17.31 -25.74
CA LYS A 7 -21.13 17.51 -24.91
C LYS A 7 -21.00 16.83 -23.54
N GLU A 8 -20.54 15.58 -23.52
CA GLU A 8 -20.22 14.80 -22.32
C GLU A 8 -19.26 15.55 -21.38
N LEU A 9 -18.16 16.10 -21.92
CA LEU A 9 -17.23 16.92 -21.15
C LEU A 9 -17.93 18.15 -20.53
N THR A 10 -18.73 18.87 -21.30
CA THR A 10 -19.48 20.04 -20.80
C THR A 10 -20.64 19.68 -19.86
N CYS A 11 -20.92 18.40 -19.59
CA CYS A 11 -21.76 17.98 -18.48
C CYS A 11 -20.91 17.92 -17.20
N VAL A 12 -19.83 17.12 -17.25
CA VAL A 12 -18.88 16.92 -16.14
C VAL A 12 -18.34 18.23 -15.56
N GLU A 13 -18.04 19.22 -16.41
CA GLU A 13 -17.61 20.55 -15.98
C GLU A 13 -18.68 21.27 -15.13
N LYS A 14 -19.96 21.19 -15.52
CA LYS A 14 -21.08 21.77 -14.75
C LYS A 14 -21.37 20.99 -13.47
N ASP A 15 -21.20 19.67 -13.51
CA ASP A 15 -21.36 18.83 -12.33
C ASP A 15 -20.27 19.15 -11.28
N MET A 16 -19.04 19.45 -11.71
CA MET A 16 -17.99 20.00 -10.84
C MET A 16 -18.32 21.38 -10.28
N ASP A 17 -18.85 22.31 -11.10
CA ASP A 17 -19.29 23.63 -10.63
C ASP A 17 -20.37 23.51 -9.54
N LEU A 18 -21.39 22.69 -9.79
CA LEU A 18 -22.50 22.44 -8.85
C LEU A 18 -22.02 21.78 -7.55
N LEU A 19 -21.12 20.80 -7.63
CA LEU A 19 -20.54 20.16 -6.45
C LEU A 19 -19.66 21.12 -5.64
N LEU A 20 -18.84 21.94 -6.28
CA LEU A 20 -18.02 22.92 -5.59
C LEU A 20 -18.87 24.02 -4.93
N GLU A 21 -19.92 24.47 -5.60
CA GLU A 21 -20.85 25.46 -5.03
C GLU A 21 -21.69 24.87 -3.89
N CYS A 22 -22.12 23.62 -3.99
CA CYS A 22 -22.71 22.87 -2.87
C CYS A 22 -21.76 22.81 -1.67
N ILE A 23 -20.48 22.42 -1.87
CA ILE A 23 -19.48 22.39 -0.79
C ILE A 23 -19.31 23.77 -0.14
N LYS A 24 -19.23 24.86 -0.93
CA LYS A 24 -19.13 26.23 -0.38
C LYS A 24 -20.36 26.62 0.44
N GLN A 25 -21.57 26.32 -0.04
CA GLN A 25 -22.81 26.67 0.65
C GLN A 25 -22.96 25.86 1.95
N GLU A 26 -22.67 24.55 1.91
CA GLU A 26 -22.80 23.67 3.06
C GLU A 26 -21.66 23.85 4.10
N LEU A 27 -20.52 24.43 3.70
CA LEU A 27 -19.51 24.93 4.64
C LEU A 27 -20.01 26.14 5.45
N ASN A 28 -20.81 27.03 4.85
CA ASN A 28 -21.41 28.15 5.57
C ASN A 28 -22.55 27.70 6.51
N SER A 29 -23.21 26.57 6.22
CA SER A 29 -24.25 25.96 7.07
C SER A 29 -23.68 24.97 8.11
N TYR A 30 -22.40 24.60 8.02
CA TYR A 30 -21.72 23.53 8.78
C TYR A 30 -22.35 22.13 8.62
N ASN A 31 -22.98 21.86 7.47
CA ASN A 31 -23.66 20.59 7.17
C ASN A 31 -22.68 19.49 6.72
N ALA A 32 -21.94 18.93 7.68
CA ALA A 32 -20.91 17.93 7.43
C ALA A 32 -21.35 16.70 6.59
N PRO A 33 -22.56 16.12 6.75
CA PRO A 33 -23.03 15.01 5.89
C PRO A 33 -23.14 15.39 4.42
N ALA A 34 -23.65 16.58 4.10
CA ALA A 34 -23.75 17.06 2.72
C ALA A 34 -22.36 17.33 2.11
N ILE A 35 -21.46 17.97 2.87
CA ILE A 35 -20.07 18.19 2.43
C ILE A 35 -19.38 16.85 2.14
N LYS A 36 -19.48 15.85 3.04
CA LYS A 36 -18.92 14.51 2.81
C LYS A 36 -19.44 13.88 1.53
N THR A 37 -20.76 13.93 1.32
CA THR A 37 -21.41 13.37 0.12
C THR A 37 -20.88 14.03 -1.15
N ALA A 38 -20.83 15.36 -1.19
CA ALA A 38 -20.32 16.11 -2.33
C ALA A 38 -18.83 15.83 -2.60
N LEU A 39 -17.99 15.71 -1.55
CA LEU A 39 -16.58 15.34 -1.69
C LEU A 39 -16.41 13.93 -2.30
N PHE A 40 -17.21 12.94 -1.88
CA PHE A 40 -17.18 11.60 -2.50
C PHE A 40 -17.66 11.62 -3.96
N SER A 41 -18.67 12.43 -4.31
CA SER A 41 -19.08 12.63 -5.70
C SER A 41 -17.96 13.24 -6.56
N VAL A 42 -17.22 14.23 -6.03
CA VAL A 42 -16.04 14.80 -6.71
C VAL A 42 -14.98 13.72 -6.96
N VAL A 43 -14.66 12.90 -5.95
CA VAL A 43 -13.70 11.79 -6.09
C VAL A 43 -14.16 10.80 -7.16
N SER A 44 -15.42 10.39 -7.16
CA SER A 44 -15.98 9.42 -8.10
C SER A 44 -15.85 9.89 -9.55
N ILE A 45 -16.31 11.11 -9.85
CA ILE A 45 -16.27 11.66 -11.22
C ILE A 45 -14.82 11.89 -11.67
N CYS A 46 -13.92 12.27 -10.76
CA CYS A 46 -12.50 12.41 -11.04
C CYS A 46 -11.78 11.08 -11.30
N GLN A 47 -12.24 9.97 -10.68
CA GLN A 47 -11.70 8.64 -10.91
C GLN A 47 -12.02 8.14 -12.33
N GLU A 48 -13.22 8.42 -12.83
CA GLU A 48 -13.65 8.05 -14.18
C GLU A 48 -13.11 9.02 -15.26
N ASN A 49 -12.93 10.30 -14.92
CA ASN A 49 -12.51 11.33 -15.84
C ASN A 49 -11.40 12.23 -15.26
N SER A 50 -10.14 11.91 -15.58
CA SER A 50 -8.96 12.66 -15.12
C SER A 50 -8.91 14.13 -15.57
N ARG A 51 -9.73 14.55 -16.55
CA ARG A 51 -9.89 15.99 -16.88
C ARG A 51 -10.75 16.73 -15.87
N ALA A 52 -11.70 16.05 -15.21
CA ALA A 52 -12.50 16.64 -14.14
C ALA A 52 -11.62 17.11 -12.97
N SER A 53 -10.54 16.37 -12.65
CA SER A 53 -9.58 16.78 -11.62
C SER A 53 -8.84 18.07 -11.98
N VAL A 54 -8.47 18.25 -13.25
CA VAL A 54 -7.85 19.51 -13.72
C VAL A 54 -8.86 20.65 -13.61
N TYR A 55 -10.07 20.46 -14.14
CA TYR A 55 -11.12 21.47 -14.06
C TYR A 55 -11.46 21.86 -12.61
N PHE A 56 -11.62 20.88 -11.73
CA PHE A 56 -11.87 21.09 -10.29
C PHE A 56 -10.71 21.81 -9.58
N GLN A 57 -9.46 21.63 -10.03
CA GLN A 57 -8.34 22.46 -9.58
C GLN A 57 -8.46 23.90 -10.11
N ASP A 58 -8.74 24.07 -11.40
CA ASP A 58 -8.75 25.37 -12.08
C ASP A 58 -9.86 26.30 -11.56
N ILE A 59 -11.03 25.75 -11.20
CA ILE A 59 -12.11 26.49 -10.49
C ILE A 59 -11.84 26.71 -8.99
N GLY A 60 -10.65 26.33 -8.50
CA GLY A 60 -10.19 26.53 -7.11
C GLY A 60 -10.65 25.46 -6.12
N GLY A 61 -11.34 24.41 -6.56
CA GLY A 61 -11.88 23.35 -5.71
C GLY A 61 -10.81 22.58 -4.94
N LEU A 62 -9.72 22.16 -5.59
CA LEU A 62 -8.63 21.46 -4.91
C LEU A 62 -8.04 22.27 -3.73
N LYS A 63 -7.90 23.59 -3.90
CA LYS A 63 -7.45 24.48 -2.82
C LYS A 63 -8.46 24.49 -1.68
N LEU A 64 -9.75 24.69 -1.98
CA LEU A 64 -10.81 24.73 -0.97
C LEU A 64 -10.85 23.45 -0.13
N VAL A 65 -10.62 22.28 -0.73
CA VAL A 65 -10.58 21.01 0.02
C VAL A 65 -9.33 20.89 0.89
N ARG A 66 -8.16 21.40 0.47
CA ARG A 66 -6.98 21.51 1.35
C ARG A 66 -7.25 22.47 2.51
N ASP A 67 -7.77 23.66 2.23
CA ASP A 67 -8.09 24.68 3.24
C ASP A 67 -9.08 24.11 4.29
N LEU A 68 -10.06 23.29 3.86
CA LEU A 68 -10.96 22.55 4.75
C LEU A 68 -10.23 21.54 5.64
N ALA A 69 -9.31 20.74 5.10
CA ALA A 69 -8.54 19.77 5.88
C ALA A 69 -7.67 20.43 6.97
N MET A 70 -7.12 21.61 6.70
CA MET A 70 -6.26 22.34 7.64
C MET A 70 -7.02 23.23 8.63
N SER A 71 -8.33 23.45 8.42
CA SER A 71 -9.20 24.27 9.30
C SER A 71 -9.44 23.66 10.68
N ASP A 72 -10.23 24.31 11.54
CA ASP A 72 -10.70 23.74 12.83
C ASP A 72 -11.88 22.74 12.68
N ALA A 73 -12.11 22.20 11.47
CA ALA A 73 -13.17 21.23 11.21
C ALA A 73 -13.05 19.92 12.04
N PRO A 74 -14.17 19.22 12.34
CA PRO A 74 -14.14 17.92 13.01
C PRO A 74 -13.29 16.87 12.28
N SER A 75 -12.65 15.96 13.02
CA SER A 75 -11.74 14.94 12.46
C SER A 75 -12.33 14.17 11.29
N SER A 76 -13.58 13.69 11.40
CA SER A 76 -14.21 12.92 10.31
C SER A 76 -14.54 13.75 9.06
N LEU A 77 -14.44 15.08 9.09
CA LEU A 77 -14.51 15.95 7.90
C LEU A 77 -13.11 16.23 7.33
N LYS A 78 -12.10 16.39 8.20
CA LYS A 78 -10.67 16.42 7.78
C LYS A 78 -10.25 15.13 7.08
N GLU A 79 -10.66 13.98 7.62
CA GLU A 79 -10.37 12.66 7.09
C GLU A 79 -10.87 12.51 5.63
N VAL A 80 -12.11 12.94 5.34
CA VAL A 80 -12.69 12.92 3.98
C VAL A 80 -12.08 13.99 3.07
N ALA A 81 -11.74 15.17 3.60
CA ALA A 81 -11.05 16.21 2.83
C ALA A 81 -9.63 15.75 2.40
N LEU A 82 -8.86 15.15 3.29
CA LEU A 82 -7.54 14.58 2.98
C LEU A 82 -7.64 13.38 2.03
N TYR A 83 -8.63 12.50 2.20
CA TYR A 83 -8.91 11.44 1.23
C TYR A 83 -9.19 11.99 -0.19
N THR A 84 -9.94 13.09 -0.29
CA THR A 84 -10.22 13.77 -1.56
C THR A 84 -8.97 14.41 -2.15
N VAL A 85 -8.15 15.11 -1.35
CA VAL A 85 -6.86 15.68 -1.79
C VAL A 85 -5.91 14.60 -2.31
N GLY A 86 -5.76 13.49 -1.57
CA GLY A 86 -4.93 12.35 -1.97
C GLY A 86 -5.44 11.65 -3.23
N SER A 87 -6.77 11.51 -3.38
CA SER A 87 -7.39 10.96 -4.59
C SER A 87 -7.17 11.85 -5.81
N LEU A 88 -7.36 13.17 -5.69
CA LEU A 88 -7.09 14.12 -6.78
C LEU A 88 -5.60 14.10 -7.19
N ALA A 89 -4.67 14.03 -6.23
CA ALA A 89 -3.24 13.84 -6.50
C ALA A 89 -2.94 12.53 -7.24
N LYS A 90 -3.61 11.43 -6.87
CA LYS A 90 -3.47 10.11 -7.49
C LYS A 90 -4.03 10.06 -8.91
N PHE A 91 -5.13 10.77 -9.19
CA PHE A 91 -5.79 10.74 -10.50
C PHE A 91 -5.18 11.69 -11.53
N ASN A 92 -4.51 12.77 -11.11
CA ASN A 92 -3.94 13.74 -12.04
C ASN A 92 -2.60 14.33 -11.60
N VAL A 93 -1.62 14.29 -12.51
CA VAL A 93 -0.25 14.80 -12.31
C VAL A 93 -0.21 16.31 -12.03
N LEU A 94 -1.13 17.12 -12.56
CA LEU A 94 -1.18 18.56 -12.28
C LEU A 94 -1.61 18.82 -10.83
N CYS A 95 -2.58 18.05 -10.33
CA CYS A 95 -2.98 18.08 -8.91
C CYS A 95 -1.84 17.57 -8.02
N GLN A 96 -1.14 16.52 -8.43
CA GLN A 96 0.03 16.01 -7.72
C GLN A 96 1.13 17.08 -7.61
N GLN A 97 1.43 17.78 -8.70
CA GLN A 97 2.45 18.81 -8.78
C GLN A 97 2.09 20.07 -7.97
N SER A 98 0.83 20.53 -8.02
CA SER A 98 0.39 21.69 -7.23
C SER A 98 0.36 21.43 -5.72
N LEU A 99 0.20 20.17 -5.32
CA LEU A 99 0.29 19.72 -3.92
C LEU A 99 1.72 19.46 -3.44
N CYS A 100 2.67 19.20 -4.35
CA CYS A 100 4.06 18.83 -4.05
C CYS A 100 4.90 20.00 -3.48
N THR A 101 4.54 20.43 -2.28
CA THR A 101 4.98 21.66 -1.61
C THR A 101 5.46 21.35 -0.19
N PRO A 102 6.58 21.92 0.30
CA PRO A 102 7.10 21.68 1.65
C PRO A 102 6.04 21.82 2.75
N GLU A 103 5.15 22.81 2.59
CA GLU A 103 4.06 23.11 3.49
C GLU A 103 3.09 21.93 3.65
N LEU A 104 2.75 21.22 2.57
CA LEU A 104 1.89 20.03 2.67
C LEU A 104 2.59 18.86 3.38
N PHE A 105 3.91 18.70 3.19
CA PHE A 105 4.66 17.66 3.90
C PHE A 105 4.71 17.94 5.41
N ASP A 106 4.88 19.20 5.82
CA ASP A 106 4.82 19.61 7.23
C ASP A 106 3.39 19.45 7.81
N GLU A 107 2.36 19.93 7.10
CA GLU A 107 0.95 19.74 7.45
C GLU A 107 0.61 18.26 7.70
N MET A 108 1.01 17.35 6.78
CA MET A 108 0.77 15.91 6.96
C MET A 108 1.54 15.35 8.16
N MET A 109 2.76 15.82 8.40
CA MET A 109 3.56 15.41 9.55
C MET A 109 2.93 15.81 10.89
N THR A 110 2.19 16.93 10.96
CA THR A 110 1.46 17.29 12.19
C THR A 110 0.42 16.23 12.57
N PHE A 111 -0.41 15.78 11.62
CA PHE A 111 -1.43 14.74 11.84
C PHE A 111 -0.82 13.36 12.10
N ILE A 112 0.32 13.05 11.47
CA ILE A 112 1.01 11.75 11.58
C ILE A 112 1.74 11.61 12.94
N VAL A 113 2.22 12.71 13.53
CA VAL A 113 3.00 12.70 14.78
C VAL A 113 2.13 12.96 16.02
N ASP A 114 0.98 13.61 15.89
CA ASP A 114 0.07 13.87 17.02
C ASP A 114 -0.56 12.58 17.59
N GLU A 115 -0.25 12.29 18.85
CA GLU A 115 -0.77 11.14 19.62
C GLU A 115 -2.29 11.23 19.88
N LYS A 116 -2.94 12.37 19.62
CA LYS A 116 -4.40 12.55 19.74
C LYS A 116 -5.14 12.34 18.43
N SER A 117 -4.44 12.32 17.29
CA SER A 117 -5.06 12.14 15.98
C SER A 117 -5.57 10.71 15.81
N SER A 118 -6.71 10.54 15.14
CA SER A 118 -7.29 9.21 14.91
C SER A 118 -6.36 8.37 14.03
N VAL A 119 -6.37 7.04 14.19
CA VAL A 119 -5.59 6.14 13.32
C VAL A 119 -6.02 6.32 11.85
N ASN A 120 -7.29 6.63 11.61
CA ASN A 120 -7.81 6.98 10.28
C ASN A 120 -7.20 8.30 9.75
N LEU A 121 -7.14 9.36 10.57
CA LEU A 121 -6.54 10.64 10.21
C LEU A 121 -5.04 10.50 9.90
N GLN A 122 -4.31 9.72 10.71
CA GLN A 122 -2.92 9.33 10.43
C GLN A 122 -2.82 8.56 9.09
N THR A 123 -3.71 7.58 8.87
CA THR A 123 -3.70 6.74 7.65
C THR A 123 -3.96 7.54 6.37
N VAL A 124 -4.96 8.43 6.36
CA VAL A 124 -5.22 9.27 5.17
C VAL A 124 -4.11 10.32 4.97
N SER A 125 -3.48 10.80 6.04
CA SER A 125 -2.34 11.72 5.93
C SER A 125 -1.11 11.03 5.31
N VAL A 126 -0.81 9.80 5.73
CA VAL A 126 0.20 8.96 5.06
C VAL A 126 -0.20 8.64 3.61
N SER A 127 -1.49 8.50 3.33
CA SER A 127 -2.00 8.25 1.97
C SER A 127 -1.87 9.48 1.05
N VAL A 128 -1.99 10.70 1.58
CA VAL A 128 -1.65 11.93 0.85
C VAL A 128 -0.16 11.98 0.54
N LEU A 129 0.72 11.66 1.50
CA LEU A 129 2.16 11.55 1.25
C LEU A 129 2.46 10.52 0.15
N LEU A 130 1.87 9.32 0.23
CA LEU A 130 1.97 8.28 -0.81
C LEU A 130 1.53 8.81 -2.19
N ALA A 131 0.39 9.50 -2.27
CA ALA A 131 -0.15 10.02 -3.52
C ALA A 131 0.74 11.12 -4.14
N VAL A 132 1.35 11.99 -3.32
CA VAL A 132 2.24 13.06 -3.79
C VAL A 132 3.63 12.53 -4.16
N VAL A 133 4.11 11.46 -3.53
CA VAL A 133 5.45 10.87 -3.76
C VAL A 133 5.49 9.86 -4.92
N SER A 134 4.41 9.10 -5.13
CA SER A 134 4.35 8.05 -6.17
C SER A 134 4.62 8.61 -7.58
N LYS A 135 5.56 8.01 -8.32
CA LYS A 135 5.97 8.47 -9.67
C LYS A 135 6.58 9.89 -9.71
N ASN A 136 6.92 10.48 -8.57
CA ASN A 136 7.34 11.88 -8.46
C ASN A 136 8.68 12.03 -7.73
N ARG A 137 9.77 12.20 -8.49
CA ARG A 137 11.12 12.43 -7.94
C ARG A 137 11.19 13.68 -7.03
N ALA A 138 10.43 14.74 -7.32
CA ALA A 138 10.40 15.92 -6.46
C ALA A 138 9.74 15.61 -5.10
N GLY A 139 8.61 14.88 -5.12
CA GLY A 139 7.95 14.39 -3.92
C GLY A 139 8.86 13.47 -3.09
N GLN A 140 9.58 12.54 -3.73
CA GLN A 140 10.56 11.67 -3.05
C GLN A 140 11.70 12.44 -2.36
N MET A 141 12.17 13.56 -2.94
CA MET A 141 13.19 14.42 -2.33
C MET A 141 12.61 15.19 -1.15
N LEU A 142 11.43 15.82 -1.31
CA LEU A 142 10.75 16.53 -0.23
C LEU A 142 10.42 15.61 0.97
N LEU A 143 9.93 14.39 0.73
CA LEU A 143 9.66 13.40 1.80
C LEU A 143 10.90 13.09 2.66
N ARG A 144 12.09 13.15 2.06
CA ARG A 144 13.37 12.99 2.77
C ARG A 144 13.77 14.29 3.49
N GLU A 145 13.75 15.41 2.78
CA GLU A 145 14.26 16.70 3.25
C GLU A 145 13.40 17.28 4.39
N MET A 146 12.08 17.08 4.33
CA MET A 146 11.13 17.42 5.40
C MET A 146 11.12 16.39 6.56
N GLY A 147 12.05 15.43 6.57
CA GLY A 147 12.22 14.48 7.68
C GLY A 147 11.12 13.42 7.83
N CYS A 148 10.24 13.26 6.85
CA CYS A 148 9.12 12.32 6.92
C CYS A 148 9.57 10.86 6.94
N ILE A 149 10.59 10.49 6.16
CA ILE A 149 11.11 9.11 6.11
C ILE A 149 11.49 8.58 7.52
N PRO A 150 12.25 9.29 8.38
CA PRO A 150 12.44 8.93 9.79
C PRO A 150 11.18 8.61 10.60
N VAL A 151 10.07 9.34 10.40
CA VAL A 151 8.81 9.10 11.12
C VAL A 151 8.04 7.92 10.55
N LEU A 152 7.95 7.79 9.22
CA LEU A 152 7.40 6.59 8.56
C LEU A 152 8.17 5.33 8.96
N LYS A 153 9.51 5.43 9.08
CA LYS A 153 10.39 4.37 9.59
C LYS A 153 10.13 3.98 11.05
N LYS A 154 9.64 4.92 11.87
CA LYS A 154 9.23 4.66 13.25
C LYS A 154 7.89 3.90 13.24
N LEU A 155 6.87 4.45 12.57
CA LEU A 155 5.53 3.85 12.49
C LEU A 155 5.57 2.42 11.92
N PHE A 156 6.32 2.17 10.84
CA PHE A 156 6.47 0.81 10.26
C PHE A 156 6.88 -0.26 11.29
N ARG A 157 7.65 0.13 12.32
CA ARG A 157 8.18 -0.76 13.37
C ARG A 157 7.31 -0.83 14.63
N GLU A 158 6.41 0.12 14.83
CA GLU A 158 5.66 0.32 16.08
C GLU A 158 4.15 0.13 15.91
N THR A 159 3.61 0.31 14.70
CA THR A 159 2.17 0.24 14.42
C THR A 159 1.62 -1.20 14.36
N LEU A 160 2.43 -2.19 13.98
CA LEU A 160 1.98 -3.57 13.76
C LEU A 160 2.85 -4.59 14.49
N THR A 161 2.27 -5.26 15.50
CA THR A 161 2.91 -6.36 16.24
C THR A 161 2.35 -7.73 15.85
N GLU A 162 3.13 -8.80 16.10
CA GLU A 162 2.73 -10.20 15.84
C GLU A 162 1.35 -10.55 16.46
N SER A 163 1.07 -10.04 17.66
CA SER A 163 -0.18 -10.29 18.39
C SER A 163 -1.41 -9.58 17.82
N GLU A 164 -1.24 -8.51 17.06
CA GLU A 164 -2.36 -7.73 16.52
C GLU A 164 -2.86 -8.30 15.19
N ILE A 165 -1.93 -8.86 14.40
CA ILE A 165 -2.19 -9.45 13.08
C ILE A 165 -3.20 -10.62 13.16
N ASP A 166 -3.23 -11.37 14.26
CA ASP A 166 -4.16 -12.51 14.45
C ASP A 166 -5.54 -12.15 14.99
N SER A 167 -5.79 -10.88 15.35
CA SER A 167 -7.08 -10.49 15.92
C SER A 167 -8.01 -9.86 14.88
N SER A 168 -9.26 -10.34 14.79
CA SER A 168 -10.32 -9.75 13.96
C SER A 168 -10.99 -8.55 14.65
N ILE A 169 -10.20 -7.69 15.27
CA ILE A 169 -10.66 -6.55 16.07
C ILE A 169 -10.48 -5.26 15.25
N GLN A 170 -11.51 -4.43 15.18
CA GLN A 170 -11.54 -3.14 14.46
C GLN A 170 -10.26 -2.31 14.64
N SER A 171 -9.80 -2.12 15.88
CA SER A 171 -8.57 -1.35 16.18
C SER A 171 -7.29 -1.96 15.59
N CYS A 172 -7.25 -3.28 15.39
CA CYS A 172 -6.11 -3.94 14.71
C CYS A 172 -6.23 -3.85 13.18
N GLN A 173 -7.44 -3.78 12.63
CA GLN A 173 -7.65 -3.46 11.21
C GLN A 173 -7.23 -2.01 10.91
N GLU A 174 -7.58 -1.05 11.76
CA GLU A 174 -7.15 0.36 11.63
C GLU A 174 -5.62 0.49 11.68
N LYS A 175 -4.96 -0.17 12.65
CA LYS A 175 -3.49 -0.25 12.71
C LYS A 175 -2.89 -0.91 11.48
N TYR A 176 -3.49 -1.99 10.99
CA TYR A 176 -3.05 -2.63 9.76
C TYR A 176 -3.13 -1.68 8.56
N SER A 177 -4.24 -0.94 8.39
CA SER A 177 -4.38 0.08 7.33
C SER A 177 -3.33 1.20 7.43
N LEU A 178 -3.03 1.68 8.65
CA LEU A 178 -1.96 2.65 8.86
C LEU A 178 -0.59 2.08 8.47
N TRP A 179 -0.27 0.87 8.95
CA TRP A 179 0.99 0.20 8.61
C TRP A 179 1.12 -0.08 7.11
N TYR A 180 0.01 -0.46 6.45
CA TYR A 180 -0.06 -0.71 5.02
C TYR A 180 0.18 0.57 4.21
N ALA A 181 -0.46 1.68 4.59
CA ALA A 181 -0.21 3.00 3.99
C ALA A 181 1.26 3.44 4.19
N VAL A 182 1.82 3.24 5.39
CA VAL A 182 3.23 3.53 5.70
C VAL A 182 4.20 2.69 4.87
N CYS A 183 3.94 1.40 4.72
CA CYS A 183 4.75 0.49 3.90
C CYS A 183 4.74 0.92 2.42
N ASN A 184 3.57 1.25 1.87
CA ASN A 184 3.45 1.76 0.50
C ASN A 184 4.12 3.13 0.33
N ALA A 185 3.96 4.07 1.28
CA ALA A 185 4.62 5.38 1.23
C ALA A 185 6.15 5.25 1.24
N LEU A 186 6.70 4.35 2.08
CA LEU A 186 8.13 4.01 2.09
C LEU A 186 8.58 3.29 0.81
N THR A 187 7.70 2.56 0.14
CA THR A 187 7.99 1.89 -1.14
C THR A 187 8.06 2.91 -2.29
N ALA A 188 7.08 3.82 -2.39
CA ALA A 188 7.08 4.93 -3.34
C ALA A 188 8.24 5.93 -3.11
N ALA A 189 8.74 6.02 -1.87
CA ALA A 189 9.89 6.85 -1.55
C ALA A 189 11.21 6.35 -2.15
N VAL A 190 11.37 5.04 -2.36
CA VAL A 190 12.66 4.42 -2.73
C VAL A 190 12.78 4.05 -4.21
N ASN A 191 11.65 3.79 -4.87
CA ASN A 191 11.61 3.47 -6.29
C ASN A 191 10.33 4.02 -6.92
N ASN A 192 10.23 3.97 -8.26
CA ASN A 192 9.18 4.58 -9.07
C ASN A 192 9.13 6.12 -8.92
N PRO A 193 10.16 6.87 -9.38
CA PRO A 193 11.41 6.40 -10.02
C PRO A 193 12.49 5.97 -9.00
N PRO A 194 13.57 5.28 -9.43
CA PRO A 194 14.68 4.88 -8.55
C PRO A 194 15.29 6.06 -7.76
N ASN A 195 15.54 5.83 -6.47
CA ASN A 195 16.08 6.82 -5.53
C ASN A 195 17.08 6.19 -4.55
N GLU A 196 18.34 6.07 -5.00
CA GLU A 196 19.44 5.46 -4.24
C GLU A 196 19.59 5.99 -2.80
N GLU A 197 19.39 7.29 -2.58
CA GLU A 197 19.56 7.92 -1.27
C GLU A 197 18.46 7.44 -0.31
N ASN A 198 17.21 7.43 -0.77
CA ASN A 198 16.09 6.93 0.00
C ASN A 198 16.21 5.41 0.20
N GLN A 199 16.66 4.64 -0.80
CA GLN A 199 16.99 3.21 -0.64
C GLN A 199 18.04 2.98 0.46
N LYS A 200 19.15 3.74 0.46
CA LYS A 200 20.19 3.65 1.49
C LYS A 200 19.65 3.97 2.89
N ILE A 201 18.75 4.95 3.01
CA ILE A 201 18.06 5.28 4.27
C ILE A 201 17.09 4.15 4.69
N CYS A 202 16.32 3.60 3.76
CA CYS A 202 15.32 2.54 4.01
C CYS A 202 15.94 1.14 4.19
N SER A 203 17.20 0.91 3.80
CA SER A 203 17.96 -0.31 4.09
C SER A 203 17.95 -0.71 5.57
N SER A 204 17.80 0.24 6.50
CA SER A 204 17.69 -0.04 7.94
C SER A 204 16.31 -0.56 8.38
N ILE A 205 15.33 -0.67 7.48
CA ILE A 205 14.04 -1.31 7.73
C ILE A 205 14.09 -2.80 7.37
N LEU A 206 14.93 -3.20 6.40
CA LEU A 206 14.96 -4.53 5.80
C LEU A 206 14.94 -5.69 6.82
N LEU A 207 15.67 -5.59 7.94
CA LEU A 207 15.66 -6.62 8.98
C LEU A 207 14.28 -6.75 9.66
N CYS A 208 13.61 -5.64 9.96
CA CYS A 208 12.26 -5.66 10.53
C CYS A 208 11.23 -6.17 9.51
N ALA A 209 11.35 -5.75 8.24
CA ALA A 209 10.53 -6.28 7.15
C ALA A 209 10.74 -7.80 6.97
N GLN A 210 11.98 -8.29 7.10
CA GLN A 210 12.32 -9.72 7.04
C GLN A 210 11.77 -10.49 8.23
N THR A 211 11.82 -9.97 9.46
CA THR A 211 11.23 -10.63 10.64
C THR A 211 9.70 -10.70 10.53
N LEU A 212 9.03 -9.63 10.06
CA LEU A 212 7.61 -9.66 9.76
C LEU A 212 7.27 -10.68 8.65
N LEU A 213 8.12 -10.78 7.63
CA LEU A 213 7.95 -11.78 6.57
C LEU A 213 8.16 -13.21 7.10
N GLU A 214 9.13 -13.43 8.00
CA GLU A 214 9.36 -14.71 8.68
C GLU A 214 8.16 -15.16 9.49
N ALA A 215 7.64 -14.29 10.36
CA ALA A 215 6.57 -14.58 11.30
C ALA A 215 5.19 -14.82 10.65
N GLN A 216 4.97 -14.35 9.42
CA GLN A 216 3.63 -14.28 8.82
C GLN A 216 3.36 -15.27 7.68
N ILE A 217 2.08 -15.67 7.60
CA ILE A 217 1.48 -16.48 6.53
C ILE A 217 0.12 -15.86 6.12
N LYS A 218 0.07 -14.52 5.99
CA LYS A 218 -1.11 -13.78 5.50
C LYS A 218 -0.76 -13.04 4.19
N PRO A 219 -1.49 -13.28 3.08
CA PRO A 219 -1.20 -12.68 1.77
C PRO A 219 -1.06 -11.14 1.85
N ASP A 220 -2.05 -10.51 2.48
CA ASP A 220 -2.18 -9.07 2.69
C ASP A 220 -0.87 -8.42 3.20
N VAL A 221 -0.14 -9.11 4.09
CA VAL A 221 1.13 -8.66 4.66
C VAL A 221 2.33 -9.03 3.78
N VAL A 222 2.29 -10.20 3.14
CA VAL A 222 3.36 -10.70 2.26
C VAL A 222 3.54 -9.83 1.01
N HIS A 223 2.45 -9.37 0.39
CA HIS A 223 2.49 -8.52 -0.80
C HIS A 223 3.31 -7.22 -0.60
N PRO A 224 2.94 -6.31 0.34
CA PRO A 224 3.65 -5.06 0.54
C PRO A 224 5.06 -5.26 1.10
N LEU A 225 5.29 -6.27 1.96
CA LEU A 225 6.63 -6.58 2.45
C LEU A 225 7.58 -7.01 1.32
N SER A 226 7.13 -7.92 0.45
CA SER A 226 7.96 -8.41 -0.65
C SER A 226 8.31 -7.27 -1.60
N LEU A 227 7.29 -6.51 -2.03
CA LEU A 227 7.46 -5.36 -2.91
C LEU A 227 8.41 -4.30 -2.31
N PHE A 228 8.23 -3.96 -1.03
CA PHE A 228 9.12 -3.04 -0.31
C PHE A 228 10.57 -3.55 -0.25
N ILE A 229 10.78 -4.81 0.14
CA ILE A 229 12.11 -5.43 0.21
C ILE A 229 12.79 -5.39 -1.17
N GLY A 230 12.10 -5.83 -2.23
CA GLY A 230 12.62 -5.84 -3.59
C GLY A 230 13.02 -4.45 -4.09
N LEU A 231 12.15 -3.45 -3.91
CA LEU A 231 12.39 -2.09 -4.41
C LEU A 231 13.40 -1.28 -3.56
N VAL A 232 13.64 -1.66 -2.31
CA VAL A 232 14.80 -1.19 -1.53
C VAL A 232 16.12 -1.84 -1.99
N MET A 233 16.08 -3.08 -2.49
CA MET A 233 17.28 -3.83 -2.94
C MET A 233 17.69 -3.54 -4.39
N ALA A 234 16.74 -3.19 -5.26
CA ALA A 234 16.97 -2.83 -6.67
C ALA A 234 18.07 -1.77 -6.81
N GLY A 235 19.18 -2.09 -7.48
CA GLY A 235 20.33 -1.17 -7.61
C GLY A 235 21.08 -0.85 -6.31
N ASN A 236 20.79 -1.50 -5.18
CA ASN A 236 21.35 -1.22 -3.86
C ASN A 236 22.15 -2.40 -3.26
N PRO A 237 23.39 -2.67 -3.75
CA PRO A 237 24.24 -3.73 -3.22
C PRO A 237 24.49 -3.68 -1.69
N PRO A 238 24.60 -2.51 -1.02
CA PRO A 238 24.65 -2.44 0.44
C PRO A 238 23.42 -3.04 1.13
N GLY A 239 22.21 -2.72 0.66
CA GLY A 239 20.96 -3.30 1.16
C GLY A 239 20.91 -4.81 0.98
N SER A 240 21.27 -5.29 -0.22
CA SER A 240 21.24 -6.74 -0.52
C SER A 240 22.20 -7.56 0.35
N ARG A 241 23.36 -7.00 0.73
CA ARG A 241 24.32 -7.62 1.68
C ARG A 241 23.89 -7.61 3.15
N ILE A 242 22.86 -6.83 3.53
CA ILE A 242 22.26 -6.94 4.87
C ILE A 242 21.44 -8.23 4.93
N LEU A 243 20.48 -8.40 4.02
CA LEU A 243 19.56 -9.55 4.02
C LEU A 243 20.20 -10.89 3.67
N ALA A 244 21.34 -10.91 2.97
CA ALA A 244 22.10 -12.12 2.69
C ALA A 244 22.58 -12.89 3.94
N LYS A 245 22.57 -12.25 5.12
CA LYS A 245 22.90 -12.87 6.41
C LYS A 245 21.69 -13.47 7.14
N HIS A 246 20.48 -13.28 6.59
CA HIS A 246 19.19 -13.59 7.18
C HIS A 246 18.34 -14.50 6.26
N ASP A 247 19.02 -15.28 5.40
CA ASP A 247 18.46 -16.34 4.55
C ASP A 247 17.14 -16.00 3.83
N VAL A 248 17.05 -14.74 3.35
CA VAL A 248 15.86 -14.20 2.69
C VAL A 248 15.46 -14.98 1.43
N VAL A 249 16.44 -15.50 0.66
CA VAL A 249 16.19 -16.25 -0.58
C VAL A 249 15.44 -17.57 -0.31
N PRO A 250 15.90 -18.46 0.60
CA PRO A 250 15.10 -19.59 1.08
C PRO A 250 13.66 -19.24 1.53
N LYS A 251 13.47 -18.15 2.28
CA LYS A 251 12.13 -17.72 2.72
C LYS A 251 11.26 -17.29 1.53
N LEU A 252 11.78 -16.45 0.62
CA LEU A 252 11.06 -16.05 -0.60
C LEU A 252 10.70 -17.25 -1.49
N LEU A 253 11.62 -18.20 -1.68
CA LEU A 253 11.33 -19.46 -2.39
C LEU A 253 10.19 -20.24 -1.73
N THR A 254 10.11 -20.24 -0.39
CA THR A 254 9.03 -20.90 0.35
C THR A 254 7.68 -20.21 0.14
N LEU A 255 7.66 -18.87 0.01
CA LEU A 255 6.42 -18.11 -0.22
C LEU A 255 5.76 -18.46 -1.57
N LEU A 256 6.54 -18.78 -2.60
CA LEU A 256 6.00 -19.18 -3.92
C LEU A 256 5.06 -20.39 -3.87
N PHE A 257 5.23 -21.28 -2.89
CA PHE A 257 4.41 -22.47 -2.68
C PHE A 257 3.23 -22.26 -1.71
N LEU A 258 3.03 -21.06 -1.16
CA LEU A 258 1.81 -20.77 -0.41
C LEU A 258 0.62 -20.77 -1.38
N GLU A 259 -0.38 -21.60 -1.09
CA GLU A 259 -1.64 -21.68 -1.85
C GLU A 259 -2.51 -20.44 -1.67
N SER A 260 -2.29 -19.68 -0.60
CA SER A 260 -3.01 -18.44 -0.28
C SER A 260 -2.56 -17.22 -1.07
N LEU A 261 -1.40 -17.26 -1.76
CA LEU A 261 -0.93 -16.14 -2.58
C LEU A 261 -1.46 -16.21 -4.01
N ASP A 262 -1.89 -15.07 -4.55
CA ASP A 262 -2.34 -14.96 -5.94
C ASP A 262 -1.18 -14.84 -6.96
N SER A 263 -1.52 -14.76 -8.26
CA SER A 263 -0.52 -14.66 -9.34
C SER A 263 0.28 -13.35 -9.33
N GLY A 264 -0.29 -12.24 -8.86
CA GLY A 264 0.36 -10.93 -8.71
C GLY A 264 1.26 -10.88 -7.47
N GLU A 265 0.84 -11.50 -6.38
CA GLU A 265 1.66 -11.67 -5.18
C GLU A 265 2.88 -12.56 -5.44
N LYS A 266 2.70 -13.69 -6.14
CA LYS A 266 3.81 -14.54 -6.58
C LYS A 266 4.72 -13.83 -7.57
N THR A 267 4.17 -13.01 -8.47
CA THR A 267 4.95 -12.07 -9.31
C THR A 267 5.84 -11.17 -8.47
N ASN A 268 5.32 -10.53 -7.42
CA ASN A 268 6.10 -9.66 -6.55
C ASN A 268 7.21 -10.43 -5.79
N VAL A 269 6.95 -11.65 -5.32
CA VAL A 269 7.97 -12.51 -4.70
C VAL A 269 9.08 -12.89 -5.72
N LEU A 270 8.73 -13.17 -6.97
CA LEU A 270 9.69 -13.46 -8.04
C LEU A 270 10.55 -12.23 -8.42
N VAL A 271 9.95 -11.05 -8.57
CA VAL A 271 10.69 -9.80 -8.81
C VAL A 271 11.63 -9.48 -7.64
N THR A 272 11.17 -9.71 -6.40
CA THR A 272 11.99 -9.58 -5.19
C THR A 272 13.18 -10.54 -5.21
N LEU A 273 12.98 -11.80 -5.60
CA LEU A 273 14.06 -12.78 -5.78
C LEU A 273 15.08 -12.33 -6.83
N GLY A 274 14.64 -11.71 -7.93
CA GLY A 274 15.50 -11.09 -8.94
C GLY A 274 16.45 -10.05 -8.34
N HIS A 275 15.91 -9.00 -7.70
CA HIS A 275 16.71 -7.96 -7.04
C HIS A 275 17.60 -8.51 -5.90
N CYS A 276 17.16 -9.58 -5.22
CA CYS A 276 17.97 -10.23 -4.18
C CYS A 276 19.30 -10.76 -4.74
N ILE A 277 19.29 -11.38 -5.93
CA ILE A 277 20.45 -12.06 -6.52
C ILE A 277 21.24 -11.17 -7.50
N GLU A 278 20.60 -10.17 -8.09
CA GLU A 278 21.14 -9.21 -9.07
C GLU A 278 22.48 -8.60 -8.64
N SER A 279 22.53 -8.05 -7.43
CA SER A 279 23.70 -7.35 -6.87
C SER A 279 24.32 -8.06 -5.64
N CYS A 280 24.06 -9.36 -5.46
CA CYS A 280 24.55 -10.09 -4.29
C CYS A 280 24.90 -11.56 -4.56
N GLU A 281 26.19 -11.82 -4.75
CA GLU A 281 26.77 -13.16 -4.92
C GLU A 281 26.38 -14.13 -3.79
N GLN A 282 26.20 -13.64 -2.55
CA GLN A 282 25.78 -14.48 -1.42
C GLN A 282 24.34 -14.98 -1.57
N ASN A 283 23.41 -14.11 -1.97
CA ASN A 283 22.02 -14.48 -2.27
C ASN A 283 21.92 -15.39 -3.49
N LEU A 284 22.74 -15.13 -4.53
CA LEU A 284 22.84 -15.96 -5.72
C LEU A 284 23.35 -17.38 -5.39
N ASN A 285 24.41 -17.50 -4.59
CA ASN A 285 24.90 -18.78 -4.08
C ASN A 285 23.84 -19.48 -3.21
N ARG A 286 23.06 -18.76 -2.39
CA ARG A 286 21.92 -19.32 -1.65
C ARG A 286 20.83 -19.88 -2.58
N LEU A 287 20.44 -19.14 -3.62
CA LEU A 287 19.47 -19.60 -4.62
C LEU A 287 19.91 -20.94 -5.23
N LEU A 288 21.18 -21.04 -5.63
CA LEU A 288 21.74 -22.24 -6.23
C LEU A 288 21.82 -23.41 -5.23
N GLN A 289 22.28 -23.17 -4.00
CA GLN A 289 22.36 -24.17 -2.93
C GLN A 289 20.98 -24.72 -2.52
N SER A 290 19.94 -23.89 -2.58
CA SER A 290 18.56 -24.28 -2.24
C SER A 290 17.77 -24.92 -3.39
N ASN A 291 18.40 -25.30 -4.51
CA ASN A 291 17.72 -25.72 -5.76
C ASN A 291 16.69 -24.67 -6.25
N GLY A 292 16.89 -23.40 -5.94
CA GLY A 292 15.89 -22.34 -6.03
C GLY A 292 15.31 -22.13 -7.44
N LEU A 293 16.10 -22.38 -8.48
CA LEU A 293 15.59 -22.33 -9.87
C LEU A 293 14.59 -23.44 -10.17
N LYS A 294 14.77 -24.65 -9.63
CA LYS A 294 13.77 -25.73 -9.75
C LYS A 294 12.48 -25.33 -9.05
N PHE A 295 12.60 -24.82 -7.82
CA PHE A 295 11.47 -24.32 -7.03
C PHE A 295 10.73 -23.16 -7.71
N ILE A 296 11.45 -22.24 -8.34
CA ILE A 296 10.85 -21.18 -9.16
C ILE A 296 10.04 -21.82 -10.31
N ILE A 297 10.65 -22.68 -11.14
CA ILE A 297 9.98 -23.36 -12.27
C ILE A 297 8.71 -24.12 -11.81
N GLU A 298 8.80 -24.86 -10.71
CA GLU A 298 7.68 -25.64 -10.13
C GLU A 298 6.54 -24.77 -9.58
N SER A 299 6.72 -23.45 -9.46
CA SER A 299 5.73 -22.50 -8.94
C SER A 299 5.07 -21.60 -9.99
N LEU A 300 5.50 -21.66 -11.25
CA LEU A 300 5.08 -20.68 -12.28
C LEU A 300 3.71 -20.95 -12.89
N ALA A 301 2.97 -19.86 -13.14
CA ALA A 301 1.89 -19.81 -14.12
C ALA A 301 2.42 -19.26 -15.47
N GLU A 302 1.63 -19.38 -16.55
CA GLU A 302 2.02 -18.85 -17.88
C GLU A 302 2.25 -17.33 -17.89
N SER A 303 1.74 -16.60 -16.89
CA SER A 303 1.97 -15.18 -16.64
C SER A 303 3.39 -14.84 -16.18
N HIS A 304 4.18 -15.80 -15.69
CA HIS A 304 5.45 -15.53 -15.01
C HIS A 304 6.71 -15.72 -15.88
N TYR A 305 6.57 -16.16 -17.13
CA TYR A 305 7.72 -16.54 -17.97
C TYR A 305 8.73 -15.41 -18.26
N GLU A 306 8.28 -14.16 -18.34
CA GLU A 306 9.17 -13.01 -18.54
C GLU A 306 10.04 -12.75 -17.30
N ILE A 307 9.44 -12.83 -16.11
CA ILE A 307 10.16 -12.68 -14.83
C ILE A 307 11.15 -13.85 -14.64
N LEU A 308 10.75 -15.09 -15.00
CA LEU A 308 11.68 -16.23 -15.06
C LEU A 308 12.85 -15.92 -16.00
N SER A 309 12.59 -15.44 -17.23
CA SER A 309 13.64 -15.12 -18.20
C SER A 309 14.66 -14.10 -17.64
N ASN A 310 14.18 -13.11 -16.87
CA ASN A 310 15.05 -12.11 -16.26
C ASN A 310 15.84 -12.68 -15.06
N ILE A 311 15.21 -13.47 -14.19
CA ILE A 311 15.91 -14.20 -13.10
C ILE A 311 16.98 -15.13 -13.68
N VAL A 312 16.65 -15.86 -14.74
CA VAL A 312 17.58 -16.73 -15.47
C VAL A 312 18.73 -15.92 -16.04
N PHE A 313 18.47 -14.83 -16.78
CA PHE A 313 19.53 -13.96 -17.29
C PHE A 313 20.47 -13.49 -16.19
N ILE A 314 19.94 -13.04 -15.05
CA ILE A 314 20.75 -12.58 -13.91
C ILE A 314 21.64 -13.72 -13.37
N VAL A 315 21.12 -14.95 -13.24
CA VAL A 315 21.93 -16.11 -12.84
C VAL A 315 23.01 -16.43 -13.87
N LEU A 316 22.68 -16.47 -15.16
CA LEU A 316 23.62 -16.78 -16.25
C LEU A 316 24.72 -15.70 -16.36
N HIS A 317 24.34 -14.42 -16.24
CA HIS A 317 25.25 -13.26 -16.27
C HIS A 317 26.24 -13.29 -15.10
N ASN A 318 25.74 -13.48 -13.87
CA ASN A 318 26.56 -13.43 -12.66
C ASN A 318 27.37 -14.72 -12.44
N CYS A 319 26.94 -15.87 -13.00
CA CYS A 319 27.63 -17.14 -12.86
C CYS A 319 28.42 -17.51 -14.14
N LYS A 320 29.63 -16.96 -14.32
CA LYS A 320 30.54 -17.23 -15.46
C LYS A 320 30.74 -18.73 -15.82
N VAL A 321 30.45 -19.67 -14.92
CA VAL A 321 30.67 -21.14 -15.08
C VAL A 321 29.37 -21.95 -15.17
N LEU A 322 28.19 -21.40 -14.83
CA LEU A 322 26.93 -22.16 -14.83
C LEU A 322 26.12 -22.00 -16.12
N ALA A 323 26.49 -21.08 -17.01
CA ALA A 323 25.64 -20.64 -18.11
C ALA A 323 25.10 -21.79 -18.99
N GLU A 324 26.01 -22.57 -19.58
CA GLU A 324 25.70 -23.70 -20.48
C GLU A 324 24.88 -24.78 -19.77
N ASN A 325 25.43 -25.31 -18.66
CA ASN A 325 24.90 -26.43 -17.88
C ASN A 325 23.55 -26.15 -17.20
N LEU A 326 23.10 -24.89 -17.16
CA LEU A 326 21.84 -24.46 -16.58
C LEU A 326 20.79 -24.18 -17.67
N LEU A 327 21.20 -23.57 -18.79
CA LEU A 327 20.30 -23.28 -19.91
C LEU A 327 19.75 -24.58 -20.51
N ASP A 328 20.57 -25.60 -20.73
CA ASP A 328 20.13 -26.92 -21.20
C ASP A 328 19.06 -27.55 -20.30
N LYS A 329 19.19 -27.38 -18.97
CA LYS A 329 18.23 -27.91 -17.99
C LYS A 329 16.92 -27.12 -18.02
N LEU A 330 16.98 -25.81 -18.12
CA LEU A 330 15.81 -24.94 -18.30
C LEU A 330 15.04 -25.30 -19.58
N LEU A 331 15.75 -25.53 -20.68
CA LEU A 331 15.17 -25.97 -21.96
C LEU A 331 14.54 -27.37 -21.87
N ALA A 332 15.06 -28.26 -21.02
CA ALA A 332 14.48 -29.57 -20.74
C ALA A 332 13.25 -29.55 -19.82
N PHE A 333 13.04 -28.48 -19.04
CA PHE A 333 11.83 -28.32 -18.19
C PHE A 333 10.63 -27.72 -18.94
N ILE A 334 10.82 -27.14 -20.13
CA ILE A 334 9.70 -26.70 -20.99
C ILE A 334 9.04 -27.98 -21.58
N PRO A 335 7.74 -28.24 -21.35
CA PRO A 335 7.09 -29.46 -21.86
C PRO A 335 7.10 -29.51 -23.39
N GLN A 336 7.81 -30.49 -23.96
CA GLN A 336 8.01 -30.61 -25.42
C GLN A 336 6.84 -31.33 -26.13
N ASP A 337 6.01 -32.06 -25.39
CA ASP A 337 4.91 -32.90 -25.94
C ASP A 337 3.53 -32.22 -25.95
N ALA A 338 3.46 -30.89 -25.82
CA ALA A 338 2.23 -30.12 -25.99
C ALA A 338 2.17 -29.47 -27.39
N PRO A 339 0.98 -29.37 -28.04
CA PRO A 339 0.86 -28.69 -29.32
C PRO A 339 1.25 -27.21 -29.16
N GLU A 340 2.33 -26.82 -29.84
CA GLU A 340 3.10 -25.60 -29.55
C GLU A 340 2.22 -24.34 -29.41
N LYS A 341 2.08 -23.84 -28.17
CA LYS A 341 1.50 -22.50 -27.95
C LYS A 341 2.48 -21.44 -28.47
N GLU A 342 1.94 -20.43 -29.15
CA GLU A 342 2.65 -19.22 -29.57
C GLU A 342 3.53 -18.61 -28.44
N GLN A 343 3.03 -18.66 -27.19
CA GLN A 343 3.74 -18.18 -26.00
C GLN A 343 4.98 -19.02 -25.61
N GLN A 344 4.98 -20.34 -25.84
CA GLN A 344 6.16 -21.17 -25.60
C GLN A 344 7.28 -20.83 -26.58
N ARG A 345 6.94 -20.61 -27.86
CA ARG A 345 7.91 -20.12 -28.87
C ARG A 345 8.43 -18.73 -28.53
N LYS A 346 7.60 -17.84 -27.96
CA LYS A 346 8.05 -16.52 -27.46
C LYS A 346 8.99 -16.65 -26.26
N ALA A 347 8.67 -17.45 -25.25
CA ALA A 347 9.55 -17.67 -24.10
C ALA A 347 10.90 -18.29 -24.53
N LEU A 348 10.87 -19.32 -25.38
CA LEU A 348 12.06 -19.94 -25.97
C LEU A 348 12.87 -18.96 -26.83
N GLY A 349 12.19 -18.10 -27.60
CA GLY A 349 12.81 -17.05 -28.41
C GLY A 349 13.45 -15.95 -27.56
N CYS A 350 12.83 -15.56 -26.45
CA CYS A 350 13.42 -14.65 -25.46
C CYS A 350 14.68 -15.27 -24.85
N LEU A 351 14.60 -16.49 -24.30
CA LEU A 351 15.77 -17.17 -23.71
C LEU A 351 16.94 -17.29 -24.70
N LYS A 352 16.69 -17.66 -25.96
CA LYS A 352 17.73 -17.73 -27.02
C LYS A 352 18.26 -16.35 -27.45
N LYS A 353 17.42 -15.32 -27.50
CA LYS A 353 17.87 -13.94 -27.75
C LYS A 353 18.76 -13.45 -26.61
N THR A 354 18.38 -13.74 -25.38
CA THR A 354 19.08 -13.43 -24.14
C THR A 354 20.45 -14.13 -24.05
N GLU A 355 20.53 -15.42 -24.35
CA GLU A 355 21.77 -16.18 -24.57
C GLU A 355 22.68 -15.51 -25.62
N ASN A 356 22.13 -15.13 -26.78
CA ASN A 356 22.86 -14.47 -27.85
C ASN A 356 23.32 -13.04 -27.51
N THR A 357 22.73 -12.39 -26.50
CA THR A 357 23.21 -11.12 -25.92
C THR A 357 24.32 -11.38 -24.91
N LEU A 358 24.13 -12.34 -23.99
CA LEU A 358 25.12 -12.74 -22.97
C LEU A 358 26.48 -13.07 -23.59
N LEU A 359 26.51 -13.91 -24.63
CA LEU A 359 27.74 -14.29 -25.32
C LEU A 359 28.48 -13.06 -25.90
N LYS A 360 27.75 -12.10 -26.46
CA LYS A 360 28.34 -10.87 -27.03
C LYS A 360 28.87 -9.93 -25.95
N GLU A 361 28.20 -9.83 -24.81
CA GLU A 361 28.64 -9.04 -23.66
C GLU A 361 29.78 -9.72 -22.86
N GLN A 362 29.93 -11.03 -22.99
CA GLN A 362 31.09 -11.78 -22.51
C GLN A 362 32.31 -11.48 -23.39
N PHE A 363 32.25 -11.74 -24.71
CA PHE A 363 33.36 -11.43 -25.63
C PHE A 363 33.79 -9.97 -25.55
N LYS A 364 32.84 -9.02 -25.50
CA LYS A 364 33.17 -7.60 -25.40
C LYS A 364 33.86 -7.24 -24.08
N ARG A 365 33.52 -7.88 -22.96
CA ARG A 365 34.22 -7.66 -21.69
C ARG A 365 35.59 -8.33 -21.63
N GLU A 366 35.83 -9.39 -22.40
CA GLU A 366 37.19 -9.93 -22.57
C GLU A 366 38.06 -8.97 -23.40
N GLU A 367 37.52 -8.37 -24.47
CA GLU A 367 38.20 -7.30 -25.25
C GLU A 367 38.45 -6.01 -24.43
N ASP A 368 37.56 -5.65 -23.49
CA ASP A 368 37.72 -4.51 -22.59
C ASP A 368 38.58 -4.84 -21.33
N GLU A 369 38.67 -6.10 -20.87
CA GLU A 369 39.60 -6.51 -19.79
C GLU A 369 41.06 -6.57 -20.29
N GLU A 370 41.32 -6.92 -21.55
CA GLU A 370 42.66 -6.74 -22.17
C GLU A 370 43.05 -5.25 -22.33
N GLN A 371 42.06 -4.36 -22.49
CA GLN A 371 42.26 -2.91 -22.67
C GLN A 371 41.99 -2.12 -21.38
N GLY A 372 42.95 -2.20 -20.45
CA GLY A 372 42.91 -1.66 -19.08
C GLY A 372 42.20 -0.32 -18.84
N PRO A 373 41.74 -0.11 -17.59
CA PRO A 373 40.41 0.42 -17.29
C PRO A 373 40.15 1.85 -17.81
N LYS A 374 39.20 1.94 -18.74
CA LYS A 374 38.52 3.19 -19.10
C LYS A 374 37.42 3.46 -18.08
N THR A 375 37.38 4.66 -17.50
CA THR A 375 36.33 5.05 -16.55
C THR A 375 35.00 5.28 -17.29
N GLY A 376 34.10 4.31 -17.23
CA GLY A 376 32.73 4.39 -17.74
C GLY A 376 31.73 3.89 -16.71
N VAL A 377 30.61 4.59 -16.56
CA VAL A 377 29.47 4.13 -15.75
C VAL A 377 28.75 3.03 -16.53
N VAL A 378 28.46 1.90 -15.87
CA VAL A 378 27.76 0.76 -16.44
C VAL A 378 26.74 0.26 -15.43
N GLY A 379 25.46 0.20 -15.82
CA GLY A 379 24.38 -0.38 -15.01
C GLY A 379 23.11 0.48 -14.93
N ASP A 380 22.47 0.78 -16.07
CA ASP A 380 21.01 1.00 -16.05
C ASP A 380 20.34 -0.34 -15.69
N SER A 381 19.30 -0.31 -14.85
CA SER A 381 18.78 -1.52 -14.21
C SER A 381 18.00 -2.40 -15.17
N LEU A 382 18.40 -3.67 -15.32
CA LEU A 382 17.73 -4.67 -16.19
C LEU A 382 16.35 -5.13 -15.69
N LEU A 383 15.86 -4.53 -14.60
CA LEU A 383 14.54 -4.75 -14.01
C LEU A 383 13.71 -3.45 -13.90
N GLU A 384 14.15 -2.35 -14.53
CA GLU A 384 13.28 -1.19 -14.76
C GLU A 384 12.23 -1.53 -15.83
N GLY A 385 10.95 -1.44 -15.46
CA GLY A 385 9.83 -1.82 -16.30
C GLY A 385 9.76 -0.95 -17.56
N SER A 386 9.53 -1.58 -18.71
CA SER A 386 9.55 -0.89 -20.00
C SER A 386 8.40 0.10 -20.17
N ASP A 387 8.74 1.33 -20.59
CA ASP A 387 7.77 2.33 -21.05
C ASP A 387 7.16 1.91 -22.41
N GLN A 388 6.25 0.93 -22.38
CA GLN A 388 5.36 0.60 -23.48
C GLN A 388 3.91 0.58 -23.04
N GLU A 389 3.31 1.76 -23.06
CA GLU A 389 1.86 1.95 -23.00
C GLU A 389 1.18 1.33 -24.25
N LYS A 390 0.85 0.03 -24.15
CA LYS A 390 -0.21 -0.63 -24.92
C LYS A 390 -0.64 -1.96 -24.29
N ASP A 391 -1.95 -2.10 -24.14
CA ASP A 391 -2.68 -3.36 -24.02
C ASP A 391 -2.28 -4.33 -22.88
N LEU A 392 -1.93 -3.79 -21.70
CA LEU A 392 -2.22 -4.52 -20.46
C LEU A 392 -3.74 -4.54 -20.21
N PRO A 393 -4.31 -5.65 -19.69
CA PRO A 393 -5.72 -5.70 -19.33
C PRO A 393 -6.02 -4.72 -18.18
N LYS A 394 -7.24 -4.18 -18.15
CA LYS A 394 -7.72 -3.27 -17.09
C LYS A 394 -7.90 -4.00 -15.75
N GLN A 395 -6.80 -4.29 -15.07
CA GLN A 395 -6.77 -4.66 -13.67
C GLN A 395 -6.04 -3.56 -12.89
N HIS A 396 -6.75 -2.46 -12.63
CA HIS A 396 -6.40 -1.59 -11.51
C HIS A 396 -6.80 -2.32 -10.22
N PRO A 397 -5.87 -2.67 -9.32
CA PRO A 397 -6.27 -3.08 -7.99
C PRO A 397 -6.70 -1.81 -7.24
N GLU A 398 -7.86 -1.83 -6.58
CA GLU A 398 -8.50 -0.65 -5.97
C GLU A 398 -7.86 -0.21 -4.63
N LEU A 399 -6.52 -0.20 -4.60
CA LEU A 399 -5.63 0.04 -3.46
C LEU A 399 -5.82 1.37 -2.71
N GLY A 400 -6.74 2.24 -3.16
CA GLY A 400 -7.15 3.45 -2.43
C GLY A 400 -8.49 3.30 -1.71
N ALA A 401 -9.45 2.57 -2.29
CA ALA A 401 -10.80 2.42 -1.75
C ALA A 401 -10.84 1.53 -0.50
N GLN A 402 -9.85 0.64 -0.34
CA GLN A 402 -9.70 -0.24 0.82
C GLN A 402 -9.05 0.46 2.04
N ILE A 403 -8.46 1.65 1.86
CA ILE A 403 -7.71 2.34 2.92
C ILE A 403 -8.63 3.21 3.80
N TYR A 404 -9.74 3.70 3.25
CA TYR A 404 -10.76 4.45 3.99
C TYR A 404 -12.14 3.82 3.79
N HIS A 405 -12.56 3.01 4.76
CA HIS A 405 -13.97 2.65 4.91
C HIS A 405 -14.65 3.71 5.79
N PRO A 406 -15.66 4.44 5.31
CA PRO A 406 -16.44 5.32 6.18
C PRO A 406 -17.11 4.48 7.28
N PRO A 407 -17.17 4.96 8.53
CA PRO A 407 -17.98 4.30 9.56
C PRO A 407 -19.44 4.29 9.12
N ALA A 408 -20.17 3.22 9.43
CA ALA A 408 -21.61 3.19 9.23
C ALA A 408 -22.27 4.22 10.16
N ASP A 409 -22.91 5.24 9.60
CA ASP A 409 -23.68 6.22 10.37
C ASP A 409 -24.87 5.52 11.05
N ASP A 410 -25.09 5.79 12.35
CA ASP A 410 -26.28 5.33 13.07
C ASP A 410 -27.56 5.87 12.39
N GLU A 411 -28.50 4.98 12.02
CA GLU A 411 -29.77 5.37 11.40
C GLU A 411 -30.64 6.21 12.35
N VAL A 412 -30.46 7.53 12.35
CA VAL A 412 -31.41 8.47 12.94
C VAL A 412 -32.68 8.49 12.08
N LYS A 413 -33.64 7.62 12.42
CA LYS A 413 -34.93 7.48 11.75
C LYS A 413 -35.79 8.74 11.91
N SER A 414 -35.59 9.71 11.02
CA SER A 414 -36.44 10.88 10.88
C SER A 414 -37.83 10.47 10.35
N GLN A 415 -38.81 10.35 11.26
CA GLN A 415 -40.21 10.23 10.87
C GLN A 415 -40.66 11.53 10.18
N SER A 416 -41.09 11.42 8.93
CA SER A 416 -41.62 12.55 8.15
C SER A 416 -43.14 12.47 8.05
N GLU A 417 -43.83 12.93 9.09
CA GLU A 417 -45.25 13.25 8.97
C GLU A 417 -45.46 14.52 8.12
N ARG A 418 -46.40 14.47 7.17
CA ARG A 418 -47.14 15.66 6.72
C ARG A 418 -48.62 15.31 6.55
N PRO A 419 -49.54 16.18 7.00
CA PRO A 419 -50.97 15.93 6.90
C PRO A 419 -51.58 16.52 5.63
N GLU A 420 -52.58 15.84 5.08
CA GLU A 420 -53.75 16.41 4.40
C GLU A 420 -54.86 15.34 4.45
N GLY A 421 -56.13 15.73 4.52
CA GLY A 421 -57.16 14.84 5.08
C GLY A 421 -58.53 14.85 4.40
N ASP A 422 -59.36 13.90 4.88
CA ASP A 422 -60.81 13.78 4.72
C ASP A 422 -61.40 13.52 3.31
N PRO A 423 -62.66 13.02 3.21
CA PRO A 423 -63.31 12.05 4.12
C PRO A 423 -64.16 10.98 3.39
N ALA A 424 -64.37 9.80 4.02
CA ALA A 424 -65.59 8.98 3.79
C ALA A 424 -65.82 7.89 4.86
N SER A 425 -67.08 7.78 5.28
CA SER A 425 -67.76 6.72 6.06
C SER A 425 -67.40 5.26 5.69
N THR A 426 -67.56 4.24 6.57
CA THR A 426 -68.87 3.79 7.11
C THR A 426 -68.82 2.81 8.31
N LEU A 427 -69.42 3.21 9.44
CA LEU A 427 -70.19 2.47 10.49
C LEU A 427 -69.79 1.05 11.03
N THR A 428 -69.70 0.96 12.39
CA THR A 428 -70.16 -0.13 13.31
C THR A 428 -69.49 -1.53 13.23
N SER A 429 -69.34 -2.35 14.28
CA SER A 429 -69.76 -2.39 15.72
C SER A 429 -68.82 -3.38 16.49
N GLU A 430 -68.77 -3.64 17.82
CA GLU A 430 -69.51 -3.23 19.04
C GLU A 430 -68.74 -3.68 20.34
N ARG A 431 -69.27 -3.38 21.54
CA ARG A 431 -69.10 -4.08 22.86
C ARG A 431 -67.74 -4.12 23.60
N GLU A 432 -67.51 -3.04 24.36
CA GLU A 432 -67.34 -2.96 25.84
C GLU A 432 -67.77 -4.16 26.75
N PRO A 433 -67.51 -4.16 28.11
CA PRO A 433 -66.56 -3.37 28.94
C PRO A 433 -65.90 -4.17 30.12
N VAL A 434 -65.43 -3.44 31.18
CA VAL A 434 -65.07 -3.84 32.58
C VAL A 434 -63.60 -4.28 32.82
N GLY A 435 -62.85 -3.73 33.80
CA GLY A 435 -63.10 -2.58 34.69
C GLY A 435 -62.15 -2.46 35.92
N SER A 436 -62.25 -1.33 36.64
CA SER A 436 -61.90 -1.12 38.07
C SER A 436 -60.43 -1.03 38.56
N GLU A 437 -59.86 0.19 38.49
CA GLU A 437 -59.35 1.01 39.63
C GLU A 437 -58.17 0.57 40.57
N PRO A 438 -57.52 1.50 41.35
CA PRO A 438 -56.06 1.54 41.49
C PRO A 438 -55.51 1.61 42.96
N VAL A 439 -54.53 2.51 43.24
CA VAL A 439 -53.92 2.89 44.57
C VAL A 439 -52.73 1.98 45.00
N GLU A 440 -51.54 2.41 45.48
CA GLU A 440 -50.97 3.74 45.86
C GLU A 440 -49.41 3.85 45.64
N HIS A 441 -48.84 5.04 45.92
CA HIS A 441 -47.39 5.37 46.06
C HIS A 441 -46.97 5.34 47.58
N PRO A 442 -45.78 5.80 48.08
CA PRO A 442 -44.57 6.41 47.47
C PRO A 442 -43.19 5.87 47.99
N ALA A 443 -42.11 6.61 47.68
CA ALA A 443 -40.70 6.42 48.11
C ALA A 443 -40.40 7.16 49.46
N PRO A 444 -39.16 7.52 49.94
CA PRO A 444 -37.79 7.43 49.36
C PRO A 444 -36.66 7.08 50.40
N ALA A 445 -35.42 7.58 50.15
CA ALA A 445 -34.26 7.72 51.05
C ALA A 445 -33.32 6.49 51.29
N VAL A 446 -32.05 6.61 51.73
CA VAL A 446 -30.86 7.45 51.37
C VAL A 446 -29.67 7.08 52.29
N GLU A 447 -28.42 7.37 51.87
CA GLU A 447 -27.16 7.48 52.67
C GLU A 447 -26.24 6.29 53.09
N LYS A 448 -24.92 6.57 52.93
CA LYS A 448 -23.74 6.34 53.81
C LYS A 448 -22.96 5.00 53.89
N SER A 449 -21.65 5.16 53.58
CA SER A 449 -20.47 4.55 54.23
C SER A 449 -20.18 3.07 53.90
N SER A 450 -19.00 2.49 54.19
CA SER A 450 -17.77 2.98 54.87
C SER A 450 -16.50 2.31 54.28
N ALA A 451 -15.30 2.68 54.75
CA ALA A 451 -14.04 2.06 54.35
C ALA A 451 -13.37 1.28 55.50
N ALA A 452 -12.72 0.15 55.20
CA ALA A 452 -11.88 -0.60 56.13
C ALA A 452 -10.78 -1.38 55.39
N ALA A 453 -9.61 -1.61 56.03
CA ALA A 453 -8.45 -2.26 55.42
C ALA A 453 -7.74 -3.25 56.36
N THR A 454 -7.46 -4.46 55.85
CA THR A 454 -6.72 -5.56 56.53
C THR A 454 -6.37 -6.64 55.50
N LYS A 455 -5.29 -7.45 55.61
CA LYS A 455 -4.01 -7.33 56.34
C LYS A 455 -3.05 -8.42 55.82
N THR A 456 -1.74 -8.13 55.77
CA THR A 456 -0.60 -9.08 55.84
C THR A 456 -0.73 -10.56 55.40
N ARG A 457 0.16 -10.99 54.50
CA ARG A 457 1.14 -12.04 54.83
C ARG A 457 2.44 -11.85 54.06
N ALA A 458 3.58 -12.19 54.68
CA ALA A 458 4.90 -12.13 54.07
C ALA A 458 5.69 -13.41 54.37
N THR A 459 6.60 -13.78 53.46
CA THR A 459 7.66 -14.76 53.74
C THR A 459 8.92 -14.43 52.95
N ARG A 460 10.04 -14.20 53.65
CA ARG A 460 11.39 -14.04 53.07
C ARG A 460 12.13 -15.39 53.07
N LYS A 461 12.89 -15.65 52.01
CA LYS A 461 14.29 -16.16 52.00
C LYS A 461 14.81 -16.04 50.55
N SER A 462 15.99 -15.48 50.22
CA SER A 462 17.37 -15.63 50.77
C SER A 462 18.02 -16.94 50.31
N LEU A 463 19.25 -17.00 49.76
CA LEU A 463 20.34 -16.00 49.61
C LEU A 463 21.40 -16.45 48.56
N LYS A 464 22.16 -15.47 48.01
CA LYS A 464 23.55 -15.56 47.43
C LYS A 464 23.79 -16.47 46.19
N LYS A 465 24.35 -15.95 45.08
CA LYS A 465 25.74 -15.49 44.80
C LYS A 465 26.82 -16.60 44.74
N VAL A 466 27.28 -16.92 43.53
CA VAL A 466 28.68 -17.26 43.20
C VAL A 466 29.05 -16.61 41.87
N GLN A 467 30.25 -16.03 41.77
CA GLN A 467 30.93 -15.68 40.52
C GLN A 467 32.17 -16.57 40.38
N LYS A 468 32.49 -17.04 39.16
CA LYS A 468 33.82 -16.90 38.52
C LYS A 468 33.97 -17.76 37.25
N LYS A 469 34.67 -17.17 36.27
CA LYS A 469 35.62 -17.79 35.33
C LYS A 469 35.28 -19.19 34.77
N LYS A 470 35.11 -19.25 33.45
CA LYS A 470 36.32 -19.27 32.60
C LYS A 470 36.18 -18.34 31.41
#